data_AF-S8E7E6-F1
#
_entry.id   AF-S8E7E6-F1
#
_cell.length_a   1.000
_cell.length_b   1.000
_cell.length_c   1.000
_cell.angle_alpha   90.00
_cell.angle_beta   90.00
_cell.angle_gamma   90.00
#
_symmetry.space_group_name_H-M   'P 1'
#
loop_
_entity.id
_entity.type
_entity.pdbx_description
1 polymer ?
#
loop_
_entity_poly.entity_id
_entity_poly.type
_entity_poly.pdbx_seq_one_letter_code
_entity_poly.pdbx_strand_id
1 'polypeptide(L)'
;MVRFQFLVPRLREAFFMNMSGIPGPFCRNFVPVLHKATDSSPKSSDDAKFRLISYNILAQAYVQSAYFPHSPSSVLRWKYRSNAILTVLKGLEADFLCLQ
;
A
#
# COMPACT_ATOMS: atom_id res chain seq x y z
N MET A 1 8.73 21.26 -25.21
CA MET A 1 9.34 21.12 -23.86
C MET A 1 8.26 21.45 -22.84
N VAL A 2 7.44 20.46 -22.46
CA VAL A 2 6.27 20.68 -21.59
C VAL A 2 6.59 20.14 -20.21
N ARG A 3 6.61 21.06 -19.25
CA ARG A 3 6.88 20.84 -17.83
C ARG A 3 5.58 20.35 -17.18
N PHE A 4 5.44 19.05 -16.94
CA PHE A 4 4.32 18.51 -16.16
C PHE A 4 4.65 18.63 -14.67
N GLN A 5 4.17 19.71 -14.05
CA GLN A 5 4.08 19.81 -12.60
C GLN A 5 2.82 19.07 -12.15
N PHE A 6 2.95 17.88 -11.58
CA PHE A 6 1.87 17.25 -10.82
C PHE A 6 1.99 17.68 -9.36
N LEU A 7 1.37 18.81 -9.03
CA LEU A 7 0.99 19.16 -7.68
C LEU A 7 -0.30 18.38 -7.37
N VAL A 8 -0.20 17.21 -6.74
CA VAL A 8 -1.39 16.46 -6.31
C VAL A 8 -1.77 16.94 -4.91
N PRO A 9 -2.97 17.52 -4.69
CA PRO A 9 -3.40 17.98 -3.38
C PRO A 9 -3.60 16.80 -2.42
N ARG A 10 -3.15 16.97 -1.17
CA ARG A 10 -3.41 16.05 -0.05
C ARG A 10 -4.90 16.06 0.31
N LEU A 11 -5.70 15.21 -0.32
CA LEU A 11 -7.07 14.94 0.13
C LEU A 11 -7.08 13.66 0.97
N ARG A 12 -7.24 13.84 2.29
CA ARG A 12 -7.62 12.78 3.22
C ARG A 12 -9.13 12.55 3.07
N GLU A 13 -9.53 11.81 2.05
CA GLU A 13 -10.91 11.34 1.91
C GLU A 13 -11.10 10.07 2.75
N ALA A 14 -11.98 10.14 3.76
CA ALA A 14 -12.44 8.99 4.51
C ALA A 14 -13.60 8.34 3.74
N PHE A 15 -13.46 7.08 3.35
CA PHE A 15 -14.45 6.39 2.52
C PHE A 15 -15.28 5.40 3.32
N PHE A 16 -16.60 5.57 3.27
CA PHE A 16 -17.59 4.62 3.77
C PHE A 16 -17.71 3.41 2.82
N MET A 17 -17.79 2.20 3.37
CA MET A 17 -18.11 1.00 2.60
C MET A 17 -19.57 1.03 2.15
N ASN A 18 -19.83 1.23 0.86
CA ASN A 18 -21.12 0.96 0.26
C ASN A 18 -21.12 -0.45 -0.35
N MET A 19 -22.21 -1.20 -0.21
CA MET A 19 -22.34 -2.64 -0.53
C MET A 19 -22.34 -2.97 -2.03
N SER A 20 -21.78 -2.10 -2.88
CA SER A 20 -21.71 -2.29 -4.33
C SER A 20 -20.29 -2.67 -4.75
N GLY A 21 -19.89 -3.92 -4.48
CA GLY A 21 -18.93 -4.78 -5.21
C GLY A 21 -17.56 -4.26 -5.72
N ILE A 22 -17.25 -2.98 -5.58
CA ILE A 22 -15.99 -2.36 -5.98
C ILE A 22 -15.24 -2.14 -4.67
N PRO A 23 -14.17 -2.89 -4.38
CA PRO A 23 -13.40 -2.68 -3.17
C PRO A 23 -12.82 -1.26 -3.22
N GLY A 24 -13.34 -0.40 -2.35
CA GLY A 24 -12.77 0.92 -2.11
C GLY A 24 -11.32 0.82 -1.67
N PRO A 25 -10.55 1.91 -1.74
CA PRO A 25 -9.14 1.91 -1.38
C PRO A 25 -8.95 1.40 0.05
N PHE A 26 -8.03 0.46 0.24
CA PHE A 26 -7.69 -0.12 1.54
C PHE A 26 -7.04 0.96 2.43
N CYS A 27 -7.82 1.61 3.29
CA CYS A 27 -7.29 2.54 4.28
C CYS A 27 -6.84 1.76 5.52
N ARG A 28 -5.55 1.45 5.62
CA ARG A 28 -4.95 0.94 6.87
C ARG A 28 -4.65 2.11 7.81
N ASN A 29 -4.97 1.94 9.09
CA ASN A 29 -4.67 2.94 10.11
C ASN A 29 -3.20 2.85 10.51
N PHE A 30 -2.46 3.95 10.35
CA PHE A 30 -1.11 4.08 10.90
C PHE A 30 -1.19 4.36 12.40
N VAL A 31 -0.70 3.42 13.21
CA VAL A 31 -0.61 3.60 14.66
C VAL A 31 0.69 4.34 14.96
N PRO A 32 0.64 5.54 15.56
CA PRO A 32 1.85 6.25 15.95
C PRO A 32 2.56 5.48 17.06
N VAL A 33 3.83 5.16 16.83
CA VAL A 33 4.70 4.60 17.87
C VAL A 33 5.50 5.75 18.46
N LEU A 34 5.25 6.09 19.73
CA LEU A 34 6.02 7.12 20.41
C LEU A 34 7.42 6.57 20.67
N HIS A 35 8.42 7.11 19.98
CA HIS A 35 9.80 6.89 20.38
C HIS A 35 10.05 7.74 21.62
N LYS A 36 10.23 7.08 22.78
CA LYS A 36 10.69 7.75 24.00
C LYS A 36 12.04 8.38 23.67
N ALA A 37 12.06 9.71 23.52
CA ALA A 37 13.27 10.46 23.26
C ALA A 37 14.27 10.16 24.39
N THR A 38 15.38 9.51 24.07
CA THR A 38 16.59 9.72 24.86
C THR A 38 17.06 11.12 24.51
N ASP A 39 16.82 12.06 25.42
CA ASP A 39 17.02 13.51 25.31
C ASP A 39 18.47 13.93 25.01
N SER A 40 18.99 13.57 23.84
CA SER A 40 20.35 13.96 23.42
C SER A 40 20.56 14.06 21.91
N SER A 41 19.52 13.94 21.07
CA SER A 41 19.68 14.26 19.65
C SER A 41 19.33 15.74 19.42
N PRO A 42 20.26 16.56 18.91
CA PRO A 42 20.00 17.97 18.63
C PRO A 42 18.89 18.06 17.57
N LYS A 43 17.87 18.87 17.85
CA LYS A 43 16.83 19.25 16.88
C LYS A 43 17.45 20.19 15.83
N SER A 44 18.35 19.67 14.99
CA SER A 44 18.81 20.34 13.79
C SER A 44 17.86 19.98 12.64
N SER A 45 17.29 21.03 12.03
CA SER A 45 16.61 21.09 10.72
C SER A 45 16.47 19.77 9.93
N ASP A 46 15.22 19.44 9.59
CA ASP A 46 14.79 18.42 8.61
C ASP A 46 15.05 16.94 8.95
N ASP A 47 14.33 16.42 9.96
CA ASP A 47 14.07 14.98 10.07
C ASP A 47 13.25 14.52 8.85
N ALA A 48 13.93 13.99 7.82
CA ALA A 48 13.31 13.45 6.63
C ALA A 48 12.49 12.20 7.00
N LYS A 49 11.16 12.30 6.88
CA LYS A 49 10.24 11.17 7.07
C LYS A 49 10.08 10.44 5.74
N PHE A 50 10.23 9.12 5.77
CA PHE A 50 9.99 8.26 4.62
C PHE A 50 9.13 7.06 4.99
N ARG A 51 8.52 6.43 3.99
CA ARG A 51 7.69 5.24 4.10
C ARG A 51 8.37 4.07 3.42
N LEU A 52 8.69 3.04 4.21
CA LEU A 52 9.19 1.76 3.76
C LEU A 52 8.11 0.70 3.86
N ILE A 53 7.95 -0.11 2.80
CA ILE A 53 6.97 -1.17 2.74
C ILE A 53 7.62 -2.46 2.28
N SER A 54 7.39 -3.54 3.03
CA SER A 54 7.66 -4.92 2.60
C SER A 54 6.34 -5.60 2.27
N TYR A 55 6.23 -6.21 1.09
CA TYR A 55 5.00 -6.87 0.66
C TYR A 55 5.29 -8.10 -0.19
N ASN A 56 4.78 -9.27 0.21
CA ASN A 56 4.83 -10.49 -0.59
C ASN A 56 3.65 -10.50 -1.56
N ILE A 57 3.93 -10.48 -2.87
CA ILE A 57 2.91 -10.37 -3.92
C ILE A 57 2.33 -11.73 -4.34
N LEU A 58 2.82 -12.82 -3.74
CA LEU A 58 2.53 -14.21 -4.08
C LEU A 58 2.80 -14.46 -5.58
N ALA A 59 4.00 -14.96 -5.87
CA ALA A 59 4.43 -15.26 -7.23
C ALA A 59 3.44 -16.21 -7.93
N GLN A 60 3.25 -16.01 -9.24
CA GLN A 60 2.29 -16.79 -10.02
C GLN A 60 2.58 -18.30 -10.00
N ALA A 61 3.85 -18.69 -9.86
CA ALA A 61 4.27 -20.09 -9.76
C ALA A 61 3.72 -20.81 -8.52
N TYR A 62 3.38 -20.07 -7.45
CA TYR A 62 2.83 -20.62 -6.21
C TYR A 62 1.31 -20.55 -6.13
N VAL A 63 0.66 -20.06 -7.19
CA VAL A 63 -0.80 -20.04 -7.26
C VAL A 63 -1.29 -21.41 -7.71
N GLN A 64 -1.59 -22.26 -6.72
CA GLN A 64 -2.26 -23.53 -6.92
C GLN A 64 -3.62 -23.46 -6.22
N SER A 65 -4.71 -23.78 -6.92
CA SER A 65 -6.06 -23.75 -6.34
C SER A 65 -6.18 -24.64 -5.10
N ALA A 66 -5.43 -25.73 -5.04
CA ALA A 66 -5.34 -26.62 -3.89
C ALA A 66 -4.82 -25.93 -2.61
N TYR A 67 -3.92 -24.94 -2.74
CA TYR A 67 -3.41 -24.17 -1.60
C TYR A 67 -4.38 -23.06 -1.14
N PHE A 68 -5.37 -22.73 -1.97
CA PHE A 68 -6.34 -21.66 -1.70
C PHE A 68 -7.78 -22.15 -1.90
N PRO A 69 -8.26 -23.16 -1.15
CA PRO A 69 -9.54 -23.82 -1.39
C PRO A 69 -10.76 -22.89 -1.22
N HIS A 70 -10.62 -21.83 -0.42
CA HIS A 70 -11.68 -20.83 -0.20
C HIS A 70 -11.67 -19.70 -1.22
N SER A 71 -10.67 -19.64 -2.10
CA SER A 71 -10.56 -18.61 -3.13
C SER A 71 -11.03 -19.15 -4.48
N PRO A 72 -12.03 -18.54 -5.13
CA PRO A 72 -12.45 -18.98 -6.44
C PRO A 72 -11.31 -18.85 -7.46
N SER A 73 -11.18 -19.81 -8.37
CA SER A 73 -10.08 -19.83 -9.35
C SER A 73 -9.98 -18.57 -10.21
N SER A 74 -11.09 -17.86 -10.42
CA SER A 74 -11.14 -16.60 -11.17
C SER A 74 -10.30 -15.50 -10.52
N VAL A 75 -10.32 -15.38 -9.18
CA VAL A 75 -9.56 -14.34 -8.45
C VAL A 75 -8.09 -14.70 -8.29
N LEU A 76 -7.75 -15.99 -8.40
CA LEU A 76 -6.37 -16.47 -8.34
C LEU A 76 -5.59 -16.19 -9.64
N ARG A 77 -6.28 -15.95 -10.76
CA ARG A 77 -5.64 -15.63 -12.05
C ARG A 77 -4.79 -14.37 -11.94
N TRP A 78 -3.59 -14.41 -12.51
CA TRP A 78 -2.63 -13.31 -12.48
C TRP A 78 -3.26 -11.97 -12.89
N LYS A 79 -4.03 -11.95 -13.99
CA LYS A 79 -4.68 -10.72 -14.49
C LYS A 79 -5.58 -10.02 -13.45
N TYR A 80 -6.27 -10.79 -12.61
CA TYR A 80 -7.10 -10.22 -11.55
C TYR A 80 -6.23 -9.80 -10.36
N ARG A 81 -5.34 -10.69 -9.90
CA ARG A 81 -4.46 -10.42 -8.75
C ARG A 81 -3.53 -9.23 -8.98
N SER A 82 -2.92 -9.10 -10.15
CA SER A 82 -1.99 -8.02 -10.47
C SER A 82 -2.65 -6.65 -10.37
N ASN A 83 -3.90 -6.54 -10.82
CA ASN A 83 -4.68 -5.30 -10.69
C ASN A 83 -4.99 -4.99 -9.22
N ALA A 84 -5.38 -6.00 -8.44
CA ALA A 84 -5.62 -5.82 -7.01
C ALA A 84 -4.33 -5.41 -6.25
N ILE A 85 -3.21 -6.09 -6.53
CA ILE A 85 -1.89 -5.76 -5.96
C ILE A 85 -1.50 -4.33 -6.31
N LEU A 86 -1.65 -3.92 -7.57
CA LEU A 86 -1.33 -2.56 -8.01
C LEU A 86 -2.17 -1.51 -7.27
N THR A 87 -3.46 -1.76 -7.08
CA THR A 87 -4.35 -0.87 -6.29
C THR A 87 -3.85 -0.74 -4.85
N VAL A 88 -3.46 -1.85 -4.22
CA VAL A 88 -2.90 -1.83 -2.86
C VAL A 88 -1.60 -1.04 -2.82
N LEU A 89 -0.63 -1.35 -3.69
CA LEU A 89 0.68 -0.71 -3.69
C LEU A 89 0.60 0.80 -3.92
N LYS A 90 -0.28 1.26 -4.81
CA LYS A 90 -0.54 2.69 -5.04
C LYS A 90 -1.13 3.38 -3.81
N GLY A 91 -2.09 2.73 -3.13
CA GLY A 91 -2.75 3.31 -1.95
C GLY A 91 -1.84 3.41 -0.72
N LEU A 92 -0.75 2.65 -0.68
CA LEU A 92 0.22 2.73 0.40
C LEU A 92 1.20 3.91 0.25
N GLU A 93 1.38 4.39 -0.98
CA GLU A 93 2.22 5.53 -1.36
C GLU A 93 3.67 5.44 -0.79
N ALA A 94 4.29 4.27 -0.81
CA ALA A 94 5.64 4.08 -0.28
C ALA A 94 6.69 4.94 -1.00
N ASP A 95 7.70 5.40 -0.27
CA ASP A 95 8.92 5.95 -0.86
C ASP A 95 9.87 4.82 -1.29
N PHE A 96 9.89 3.73 -0.51
CA PHE A 96 10.65 2.51 -0.79
C PHE A 96 9.77 1.28 -0.69
N LEU A 97 9.87 0.41 -1.70
CA LEU A 97 9.09 -0.81 -1.79
C LEU A 97 9.99 -2.04 -1.93
N CYS A 98 9.83 -2.99 -1.01
CA CYS A 98 10.50 -4.29 -1.03
C CYS A 98 9.46 -5.37 -1.32
N LEU A 99 9.56 -6.01 -2.50
CA LEU A 99 8.62 -7.05 -2.92
C LEU A 99 9.24 -8.44 -2.81
N GLN A 100 8.43 -9.41 -2.36
CA GLN A 100 8.76 -10.83 -2.32
C GLN A 100 7.82 -11.64 -3.22
#